data_AF-A0A536HN06-F1
#
_entry.id   AF-A0A536HN06-F1
#
_cell.length_a   1.000
_cell.length_b   1.000
_cell.length_c   1.000
_cell.angle_alpha   90.00
_cell.angle_beta   90.00
_cell.angle_gamma   90.00
#
_symmetry.space_group_name_H-M   'P 1'
#
loop_
_entity.id
_entity.type
_entity.pdbx_description
1 polymer ?
#
loop_
_entity_poly.entity_id
_entity_poly.type
_entity_poly.pdbx_seq_one_letter_code
_entity_poly.pdbx_strand_id
1 'polypeptide(L)'
;MTVERAPVEVLKVSATSKPVAVAGAIAGVIRSKGRVEVQAIGAGAINQAVKAIAISRGYVAPGGLDLVCIPAFIDISIDGEERT
;
A
#
# COMPACT_ATOMS: atom_id res chain seq x y z
N MET A 1 20.34 17.73 -5.93
CA MET A 1 20.23 16.52 -6.77
C MET A 1 18.84 15.92 -6.51
N THR A 2 17.85 16.32 -7.30
CA THR A 2 16.50 15.75 -7.24
C THR A 2 16.53 14.42 -7.97
N VAL A 3 16.56 13.31 -7.22
CA VAL A 3 16.43 11.98 -7.81
C VAL A 3 15.01 11.85 -8.31
N GLU A 4 14.84 11.84 -9.63
CA GLU A 4 13.58 11.48 -10.28
C GLU A 4 13.25 10.03 -9.88
N ARG A 5 12.26 9.87 -9.01
CA ARG A 5 11.85 8.54 -8.53
C ARG A 5 11.12 7.84 -9.66
N ALA A 6 11.54 6.61 -9.98
CA ALA A 6 10.79 5.73 -10.86
C ALA A 6 9.30 5.67 -10.43
N PRO A 7 8.36 5.51 -11.38
CA PRO A 7 6.93 5.49 -11.06
C PRO A 7 6.64 4.39 -10.02
N VAL A 8 6.09 4.82 -8.88
CA VAL A 8 5.74 3.94 -7.76
C VAL A 8 4.43 3.23 -8.10
N GLU A 9 4.38 1.91 -7.87
CA GLU A 9 3.13 1.16 -8.02
C GLU A 9 2.14 1.56 -6.93
N VAL A 10 0.93 1.92 -7.32
CA VAL A 10 -0.13 2.38 -6.40
C VAL A 10 -1.22 1.32 -6.28
N LEU A 11 -1.43 0.82 -5.07
CA LEU A 11 -2.53 -0.07 -4.72
C LEU A 11 -3.62 0.71 -4.00
N LYS A 12 -4.78 0.86 -4.64
CA LYS A 12 -5.96 1.47 -4.04
C LYS A 12 -6.75 0.43 -3.26
N VAL A 13 -7.04 0.72 -2.00
CA VAL A 13 -7.76 -0.17 -1.08
C VAL A 13 -9.10 0.45 -0.71
N SER A 14 -10.14 -0.38 -0.73
CA SER A 14 -11.51 -0.03 -0.32
C SER A 14 -11.92 -0.77 0.95
N ALA A 15 -13.04 -0.38 1.56
CA ALA A 15 -13.59 -1.08 2.72
C ALA A 15 -13.95 -2.57 2.43
N THR A 16 -14.26 -2.89 1.18
CA THR A 16 -14.61 -4.25 0.71
C THR A 16 -13.41 -5.06 0.23
N SER A 17 -12.22 -4.46 0.20
CA SER A 17 -11.00 -5.16 -0.20
C SER A 17 -10.67 -6.29 0.77
N LYS A 18 -10.28 -7.45 0.24
CA LYS A 18 -9.87 -8.60 1.05
C LYS A 18 -8.40 -8.44 1.46
N PRO A 19 -8.06 -8.37 2.76
CA PRO A 19 -6.68 -8.15 3.21
C PRO A 19 -5.65 -9.12 2.64
N VAL A 20 -6.02 -10.41 2.52
CA VAL A 20 -5.15 -11.46 1.97
C VAL A 20 -4.80 -11.20 0.50
N ALA A 21 -5.77 -10.75 -0.30
CA ALA A 21 -5.53 -10.44 -1.71
C ALA A 21 -4.62 -9.21 -1.87
N VAL A 22 -4.88 -8.16 -1.09
CA VAL A 22 -4.04 -6.95 -1.06
C VAL A 22 -2.62 -7.29 -0.56
N ALA A 23 -2.48 -8.15 0.45
CA ALA A 23 -1.18 -8.58 0.95
C ALA A 23 -0.37 -9.35 -0.09
N GLY A 24 -1.01 -10.19 -0.91
CA GLY A 24 -0.38 -10.86 -2.04
C GLY A 24 0.13 -9.87 -3.08
N ALA A 25 -0.67 -8.86 -3.41
CA ALA A 25 -0.26 -7.78 -4.32
C ALA A 25 0.93 -6.98 -3.76
N ILE A 26 0.87 -6.56 -2.49
CA ILE A 26 1.98 -5.87 -1.81
C ILE A 26 3.26 -6.71 -1.89
N ALA A 27 3.19 -8.00 -1.52
CA ALA A 27 4.36 -8.87 -1.54
C ALA A 27 4.95 -9.05 -2.95
N GLY A 28 4.10 -9.18 -3.98
CA GLY A 28 4.54 -9.29 -5.37
C GLY A 28 5.27 -8.03 -5.85
N VAL A 29 4.74 -6.86 -5.54
CA VAL A 29 5.36 -5.57 -5.87
C VAL A 29 6.67 -5.38 -5.10
N ILE A 30 6.70 -5.69 -3.81
CA ILE A 30 7.90 -5.54 -2.98
C ILE A 30 9.06 -6.43 -3.49
N ARG A 31 8.78 -7.69 -3.86
CA ARG A 31 9.84 -8.57 -4.41
C ARG A 31 10.43 -8.07 -5.73
N SER A 32 9.66 -7.36 -6.54
CA SER A 32 10.07 -6.92 -7.88
C SER A 32 10.60 -5.49 -7.93
N LYS A 33 9.98 -4.57 -7.18
CA LYS A 33 10.24 -3.13 -7.23
C LYS A 33 10.81 -2.57 -5.91
N GLY A 34 10.79 -3.33 -4.82
CA GLY A 34 11.26 -2.90 -3.50
C GLY A 34 10.39 -1.84 -2.80
N ARG A 35 9.38 -1.28 -3.48
CA ARG A 35 8.48 -0.24 -2.94
C ARG A 35 7.10 -0.32 -3.57
N VAL A 36 6.08 -0.08 -2.75
CA VAL A 36 4.68 0.07 -3.15
C VAL A 36 4.05 1.20 -2.35
N GLU A 37 3.09 1.90 -2.95
CA GLU A 37 2.23 2.87 -2.25
C GLU A 37 0.84 2.26 -2.08
N VAL A 38 0.28 2.39 -0.88
CA VAL A 38 -1.07 1.90 -0.57
C VAL A 38 -1.93 3.11 -0.23
N GLN A 39 -2.94 3.36 -1.04
CA GLN A 39 -3.87 4.48 -0.86
C GLN A 39 -5.21 3.96 -0.38
N ALA A 40 -5.76 4.55 0.67
CA ALA A 40 -7.01 4.13 1.28
C ALA A 40 -7.75 5.35 1.85
N ILE A 41 -9.08 5.39 1.68
CA ILE A 41 -9.92 6.50 2.15
C ILE A 41 -10.99 5.95 3.09
N GLY A 42 -11.09 6.56 4.26
CA GLY A 42 -12.06 6.19 5.28
C GLY A 42 -11.66 4.96 6.10
N ALA A 43 -12.24 4.88 7.31
CA ALA A 43 -11.84 3.91 8.34
C ALA A 43 -11.87 2.44 7.88
N GLY A 44 -12.89 2.07 7.08
CA GLY A 44 -13.01 0.72 6.54
C GLY A 44 -11.84 0.33 5.64
N ALA A 45 -11.49 1.19 4.68
CA ALA A 45 -10.39 0.95 3.76
C ALA A 45 -9.03 0.94 4.47
N ILE A 46 -8.81 1.90 5.39
CA ILE A 46 -7.58 2.00 6.20
C ILE A 46 -7.38 0.71 7.01
N ASN A 47 -8.43 0.19 7.64
CA ASN A 47 -8.35 -1.07 8.40
C ASN A 47 -7.95 -2.25 7.49
N GLN A 48 -8.49 -2.34 6.26
CA GLN A 48 -8.08 -3.40 5.33
C GLN A 48 -6.64 -3.24 4.86
N ALA A 49 -6.20 -2.01 4.60
CA ALA A 49 -4.83 -1.71 4.19
C ALA A 49 -3.82 -2.10 5.27
N VAL A 50 -4.06 -1.72 6.52
CA VAL A 50 -3.18 -2.04 7.66
C VAL A 50 -3.13 -3.55 7.91
N LYS A 51 -4.27 -4.26 7.84
CA LYS A 51 -4.29 -5.73 7.90
C LYS A 51 -3.46 -6.37 6.79
N ALA A 52 -3.58 -5.86 5.56
CA ALA A 52 -2.83 -6.36 4.42
C ALA A 52 -1.32 -6.13 4.58
N ILE A 53 -0.89 -4.96 5.08
CA ILE A 53 0.50 -4.66 5.41
C ILE A 53 1.03 -5.69 6.43
N ALA A 54 0.30 -5.93 7.51
CA ALA A 54 0.69 -6.90 8.54
C ALA A 54 0.85 -8.33 7.96
N ILE A 55 -0.12 -8.78 7.15
CA ILE A 55 -0.05 -10.10 6.50
C ILE A 55 1.13 -10.18 5.52
N SER A 56 1.38 -9.11 4.75
CA SER A 56 2.43 -9.09 3.74
C SER A 56 3.84 -9.27 4.32
N ARG A 57 4.07 -8.86 5.58
CA ARG A 57 5.32 -9.14 6.31
C ARG A 57 5.60 -10.63 6.40
N GLY A 58 4.59 -11.42 6.75
CA GLY A 58 4.69 -12.88 6.78
C GLY A 58 4.96 -13.49 5.40
N TYR A 59 4.44 -12.88 4.33
CA TYR A 59 4.67 -13.34 2.97
C TYR A 59 6.10 -13.08 2.50
N VAL A 60 6.69 -11.93 2.81
CA VAL A 60 8.03 -11.59 2.33
C VAL A 60 9.15 -12.16 3.20
N ALA A 61 8.89 -12.47 4.48
CA ALA A 61 9.88 -12.99 5.43
C ALA A 61 10.67 -14.23 4.96
N PRO A 62 10.07 -15.25 4.30
CA PRO A 62 10.82 -16.38 3.75
C PRO A 62 11.85 -16.00 2.67
N GLY A 63 11.73 -14.81 2.07
CA GLY A 63 12.70 -14.26 1.14
C GLY A 63 13.80 -13.42 1.79
N GLY A 64 13.89 -13.40 3.13
CA GLY A 64 14.85 -12.58 3.87
C GLY A 64 14.55 -11.08 3.87
N LEU A 65 13.31 -10.70 3.55
CA LEU A 65 12.85 -9.31 3.52
C LEU A 65 11.99 -8.99 4.74
N ASP A 66 12.03 -7.74 5.20
CA ASP A 66 11.03 -7.17 6.11
C ASP A 66 10.44 -5.89 5.49
N LEU A 67 9.22 -5.54 5.89
CA LEU A 67 8.56 -4.31 5.47
C LEU A 67 8.56 -3.27 6.59
N VAL A 68 8.77 -2.02 6.19
CA VAL A 68 8.46 -0.83 6.99
C VAL A 68 7.30 -0.10 6.31
N CYS A 69 6.32 0.32 7.09
CA CYS A 69 5.23 1.19 6.63
C CYS A 69 5.49 2.61 7.13
N ILE A 70 5.36 3.58 6.23
CA ILE A 70 5.50 5.00 6.55
C ILE A 70 4.18 5.67 6.17
N PRO A 71 3.26 5.89 7.13
CA PRO A 71 1.98 6.52 6.85
C PRO A 71 2.17 8.01 6.57
N ALA A 72 1.38 8.53 5.64
CA ALA A 72 1.25 9.95 5.36
C ALA A 72 -0.18 10.24 4.92
N PHE A 73 -0.65 11.46 5.17
CA PHE A 73 -1.83 11.98 4.50
C PHE A 73 -1.45 12.42 3.09
N ILE A 74 -2.36 12.21 2.14
CA ILE A 74 -2.25 12.73 0.78
C ILE A 74 -3.58 13.37 0.43
N ASP A 75 -3.51 14.52 -0.23
CA ASP A 75 -4.71 15.14 -0.78
C ASP A 75 -4.97 14.53 -2.15
N ILE A 76 -6.19 14.05 -2.35
CA ILE A 76 -6.63 13.42 -3.58
C ILE A 76 -7.91 14.12 -4.06
N SER A 77 -7.88 14.56 -5.31
CA SER A 77 -9.06 15.07 -5.99
C SER A 77 -9.88 13.91 -6.53
N ILE A 78 -11.07 13.71 -5.97
CA ILE A 78 -12.07 12.77 -6.48
C ILE A 78 -13.29 13.58 -6.88
N ASP A 79 -13.69 13.50 -8.15
CA ASP A 79 -14.87 14.20 -8.68
C ASP A 79 -14.87 15.74 -8.46
N GLY A 80 -13.69 16.33 -8.33
CA GLY A 80 -13.50 17.77 -8.07
C GLY A 80 -13.58 18.16 -6.58
N GLU A 81 -13.81 17.20 -5.69
CA GLU A 81 -13.70 17.39 -4.24
C GLU A 81 -12.34 16.91 -3.74
N GLU A 82 -11.67 17.72 -2.92
CA GLU A 82 -10.48 17.27 -2.19
C GLU A 82 -10.88 16.37 -1.03
N ARG A 83 -10.20 15.22 -0.93
CA ARG A 83 -10.30 14.31 0.20
C ARG A 83 -8.92 14.01 0.75
N THR A 84 -8.85 13.82 2.07
CA THR A 84 -7.65 13.44 2.82
C THR A 84 -7.87 12.09 3.51
#